data_AF-A0A6N2YZW8-F1
#
_entry.id   AF-A0A6N2YZW8-F1
#
_cell.length_a   1.000
_cell.length_b   1.000
_cell.length_c   1.000
_cell.angle_alpha   90.00
_cell.angle_beta   90.00
_cell.angle_gamma   90.00
#
_symmetry.space_group_name_H-M   'P 1'
#
loop_
_entity.id
_entity.type
_entity.pdbx_description
1 polymer ?
#
loop_
_entity_poly.entity_id
_entity_poly.type
_entity_poly.pdbx_seq_one_letter_code
_entity_poly.pdbx_strand_id
1 'polypeptide(L)'
;MKRDSYAASTLWDWYLTESDKIKAYCRELKVTEDVRMGATTTLRNAFQQYLDDLSVYPLGHPVHAIDYSVWASITSNNIKDAIIEGRVPNRRCVHTIKFGAGD
;
A
#
# COMPACT_ATOMS: atom_id res chain seq x y z
N MET A 1 -19.10 -15.62 -15.61
CA MET A 1 -17.80 -14.98 -15.31
C MET A 1 -17.77 -14.68 -13.82
N LYS A 2 -16.78 -15.19 -13.06
CA LYS A 2 -16.51 -14.64 -11.72
C LYS A 2 -16.11 -13.18 -11.94
N ARG A 3 -16.79 -12.23 -11.28
CA ARG A 3 -16.41 -10.82 -11.35
C ARG A 3 -15.15 -10.69 -10.49
N ASP A 4 -13.99 -10.59 -11.12
CA ASP A 4 -12.75 -10.28 -10.42
C ASP A 4 -12.79 -8.80 -9.99
N SER A 5 -12.25 -8.48 -8.82
CA SER A 5 -12.26 -7.11 -8.31
C SER A 5 -11.14 -6.29 -8.97
N TYR A 6 -11.53 -5.29 -9.76
CA TYR A 6 -10.59 -4.33 -10.35
C TYR A 6 -9.80 -3.60 -9.26
N ALA A 7 -10.47 -3.14 -8.19
CA ALA A 7 -9.83 -2.53 -7.03
C ALA A 7 -8.73 -3.42 -6.41
N ALA A 8 -8.99 -4.72 -6.23
CA ALA A 8 -7.98 -5.64 -5.70
C ALA A 8 -6.79 -5.81 -6.66
N SER A 9 -7.04 -5.84 -7.97
CA SER A 9 -5.98 -5.93 -8.98
C SER A 9 -5.08 -4.70 -8.97
N THR A 10 -5.65 -3.48 -8.93
CA THR A 10 -4.82 -2.27 -8.95
C THR A 10 -4.06 -2.06 -7.64
N LEU A 11 -4.63 -2.49 -6.50
CA LEU A 11 -3.89 -2.53 -5.23
C LEU A 11 -2.74 -3.53 -5.27
N TRP A 12 -2.89 -4.68 -5.94
CA TRP A 12 -1.81 -5.64 -6.12
C TRP A 12 -0.68 -5.06 -6.99
N ASP A 13 -1.03 -4.43 -8.12
CA ASP A 13 -0.05 -3.79 -9.02
C ASP A 13 0.69 -2.64 -8.33
N TRP A 14 -0.02 -1.85 -7.52
CA TRP A 14 0.57 -0.84 -6.65
C TRP A 14 1.57 -1.47 -5.66
N TYR A 15 1.18 -2.53 -4.96
CA TYR A 15 2.06 -3.20 -3.99
C TYR A 15 3.36 -3.71 -4.63
N LEU A 16 3.28 -4.34 -5.80
CA LEU A 16 4.47 -4.80 -6.54
C LEU A 16 5.37 -3.64 -6.95
N THR A 17 4.77 -2.61 -7.54
CA THR A 17 5.49 -1.42 -8.02
C THR A 17 6.21 -0.70 -6.87
N GLU A 18 5.51 -0.46 -5.76
CA GLU A 18 6.08 0.23 -4.60
C GLU A 18 7.08 -0.65 -3.84
N SER A 19 6.92 -1.97 -3.85
CA SER A 19 7.91 -2.90 -3.27
C SER A 19 9.26 -2.75 -3.96
N ASP A 20 9.28 -2.66 -5.29
CA ASP A 20 10.52 -2.52 -6.05
C ASP A 20 11.16 -1.14 -5.86
N LYS A 21 10.35 -0.07 -5.82
CA LYS A 21 10.83 1.29 -5.51
C LYS A 21 11.42 1.38 -4.11
N ILE A 22 10.75 0.85 -3.09
CA ILE A 22 11.25 0.86 -1.70
C ILE A 22 12.56 0.07 -1.59
N LYS A 23 12.68 -1.09 -2.25
CA LYS A 23 13.94 -1.84 -2.29
C LYS A 23 15.07 -1.01 -2.92
N ALA A 24 14.78 -0.31 -4.02
CA ALA A 24 15.75 0.56 -4.67
C ALA A 24 16.19 1.70 -3.74
N TYR A 25 15.25 2.42 -3.10
CA TYR A 25 15.57 3.50 -2.17
C TYR A 25 16.40 3.05 -0.98
N CYS A 26 16.03 1.93 -0.36
CA CYS A 26 16.81 1.36 0.75
C CYS A 26 18.25 1.03 0.34
N ARG A 27 18.45 0.53 -0.88
CA ARG A 27 19.77 0.21 -1.43
C ARG A 27 20.57 1.48 -1.73
N GLU A 28 19.96 2.45 -2.40
CA GLU A 28 20.60 3.72 -2.79
C GLU A 28 21.06 4.53 -1.57
N LEU A 29 20.19 4.62 -0.57
CA LEU A 29 20.44 5.37 0.67
C LEU A 29 21.27 4.59 1.70
N LYS A 30 21.60 3.32 1.43
CA LYS A 30 22.34 2.43 2.35
C LYS A 30 21.75 2.41 3.76
N VAL A 31 20.42 2.35 3.85
CA VAL A 31 19.72 2.38 5.15
C VAL A 31 20.00 1.11 5.97
N THR A 32 19.79 1.19 7.28
CA THR A 32 19.98 0.06 8.19
C THR A 32 18.99 -1.06 7.90
N GLU A 33 19.32 -2.28 8.37
CA GLU A 33 18.44 -3.44 8.26
C GLU A 33 17.06 -3.17 8.86
N ASP A 34 17.01 -2.51 10.03
CA ASP A 34 15.77 -2.19 10.72
C ASP A 34 14.85 -1.27 9.89
N VAL A 35 15.42 -0.25 9.25
CA VAL A 35 14.66 0.66 8.38
C VAL A 35 14.14 -0.09 7.16
N ARG A 36 14.98 -0.93 6.54
CA ARG A 36 14.58 -1.75 5.39
C ARG A 36 13.45 -2.72 5.74
N MET A 37 13.60 -3.48 6.83
CA MET A 37 12.60 -4.44 7.30
C MET A 37 11.31 -3.74 7.72
N GLY A 38 11.41 -2.59 8.39
CA GLY A 38 10.26 -1.75 8.73
C GLY A 38 9.51 -1.27 7.50
N ALA A 39 10.21 -0.82 6.45
CA ALA A 39 9.62 -0.39 5.20
C ALA A 39 8.85 -1.51 4.50
N THR A 40 9.50 -2.67 4.29
CA THR A 40 8.88 -3.83 3.63
C THR A 40 7.69 -4.37 4.42
N THR A 41 7.82 -4.47 5.74
CA THR A 41 6.74 -4.95 6.62
C THR A 41 5.55 -3.99 6.61
N THR A 42 5.80 -2.69 6.69
CA THR A 42 4.74 -1.67 6.69
C THR A 42 3.98 -1.67 5.37
N LEU A 43 4.68 -1.73 4.23
CA LEU A 43 4.04 -1.80 2.92
C LEU A 43 3.17 -3.06 2.77
N ARG A 44 3.70 -4.24 3.12
CA ARG A 44 2.96 -5.51 3.06
C ARG A 44 1.71 -5.48 3.95
N ASN A 45 1.85 -4.96 5.17
CA ASN A 45 0.72 -4.90 6.10
C ASN A 45 -0.34 -3.90 5.63
N ALA A 46 0.05 -2.76 5.05
CA ALA A 46 -0.89 -1.83 4.44
C ALA A 46 -1.65 -2.48 3.29
N PHE A 47 -0.94 -3.19 2.39
CA PHE A 47 -1.56 -3.91 1.30
C PHE A 47 -2.58 -4.94 1.79
N GLN A 48 -2.22 -5.77 2.77
CA GLN A 48 -3.16 -6.74 3.36
C GLN A 48 -4.36 -6.05 3.99
N GLN A 49 -4.15 -4.96 4.73
CA GLN A 49 -5.24 -4.20 5.33
C GLN A 49 -6.21 -3.67 4.27
N TYR A 50 -5.72 -3.16 3.14
CA TYR A 50 -6.60 -2.68 2.06
C TYR A 50 -7.41 -3.80 1.41
N LEU A 51 -6.83 -4.99 1.27
CA LEU A 51 -7.59 -6.15 0.79
C LEU A 51 -8.64 -6.61 1.79
N ASP A 52 -8.30 -6.64 3.08
CA ASP A 52 -9.23 -7.02 4.15
C ASP A 52 -10.40 -6.03 4.22
N ASP A 53 -10.11 -4.72 4.20
CA ASP A 53 -11.11 -3.65 4.20
C ASP A 53 -11.98 -3.68 2.92
N LEU A 54 -11.44 -4.06 1.77
CA LEU A 54 -12.20 -4.26 0.53
C LEU A 54 -13.06 -5.54 0.58
N SER A 55 -12.60 -6.59 1.26
CA SER A 55 -13.24 -7.90 1.29
C SER A 55 -14.60 -7.92 2.01
N VAL A 56 -14.89 -6.89 2.82
CA VAL A 56 -16.19 -6.75 3.49
C VAL A 56 -17.32 -6.45 2.50
N TYR A 57 -16.98 -6.00 1.28
CA TYR A 57 -17.93 -5.73 0.21
C TYR A 57 -18.05 -6.95 -0.74
N PRO A 58 -19.26 -7.27 -1.22
CA PRO A 58 -19.44 -8.35 -2.19
C PRO A 58 -18.96 -7.93 -3.60
N LEU A 59 -18.45 -8.87 -4.41
CA LEU A 59 -17.87 -8.66 -5.76
C LEU A 59 -18.77 -7.96 -6.82
N GLY A 60 -20.02 -7.63 -6.48
CA GLY A 60 -20.90 -6.78 -7.30
C GLY A 60 -21.00 -5.33 -6.84
N HIS A 61 -20.42 -4.99 -5.70
CA HIS A 61 -20.49 -3.66 -5.10
C HIS A 61 -19.62 -2.65 -5.89
N PRO A 62 -20.06 -1.40 -6.06
CA PRO A 62 -19.34 -0.39 -6.85
C PRO A 62 -17.87 -0.16 -6.45
N VAL A 63 -17.53 -0.38 -5.18
CA VAL A 63 -16.14 -0.23 -4.69
C VAL A 63 -15.15 -1.13 -5.41
N HIS A 64 -15.58 -2.31 -5.89
CA HIS A 64 -14.68 -3.21 -6.61
C HIS A 64 -14.29 -2.69 -8.00
N ALA A 65 -14.95 -1.65 -8.50
CA ALA A 65 -14.70 -1.02 -9.80
C ALA A 65 -13.87 0.27 -9.72
N ILE A 66 -13.46 0.70 -8.52
CA ILE A 66 -12.67 1.92 -8.30
C ILE A 66 -11.19 1.57 -8.18
N ASP A 67 -10.32 2.37 -8.80
CA ASP A 67 -8.88 2.27 -8.56
C ASP A 67 -8.50 3.03 -7.28
N TYR A 68 -8.03 2.30 -6.26
CA TYR A 68 -7.60 2.89 -4.99
C TYR A 68 -6.09 3.17 -4.89
N SER A 69 -5.33 2.91 -5.96
CA SER A 69 -3.87 3.03 -5.99
C SER A 69 -3.36 4.44 -5.66
N VAL A 70 -4.14 5.48 -6.01
CA VAL A 70 -3.82 6.88 -5.71
C VAL A 70 -3.80 7.14 -4.20
N TRP A 71 -4.83 6.70 -3.46
CA TRP A 71 -4.86 6.82 -2.00
C TRP A 71 -3.83 5.90 -1.33
N ALA A 72 -3.64 4.70 -1.88
CA ALA A 72 -2.60 3.79 -1.40
C ALA A 72 -1.20 4.42 -1.52
N SER A 73 -0.93 5.21 -2.57
CA SER A 73 0.35 5.88 -2.80
C SER A 73 0.71 6.92 -1.73
N ILE A 74 -0.26 7.43 -0.96
CA ILE A 74 0.04 8.26 0.22
C ILE A 74 0.85 7.44 1.25
N THR A 75 0.55 6.15 1.37
CA THR A 75 1.29 5.25 2.28
C THR A 75 2.72 5.04 1.83
N SER A 76 2.95 4.79 0.54
CA SER A 76 4.30 4.56 0.05
C SER A 76 5.15 5.84 0.14
N ASN A 77 4.55 7.01 -0.07
CA ASN A 77 5.20 8.30 0.19
C ASN A 77 5.59 8.47 1.67
N ASN A 78 4.68 8.18 2.60
CA ASN A 78 4.99 8.25 4.04
C ASN A 78 6.09 7.25 4.46
N ILE A 79 6.15 6.07 3.83
CA ILE A 79 7.23 5.10 4.04
C ILE A 79 8.55 5.67 3.51
N LYS A 80 8.54 6.25 2.30
CA LYS A 80 9.71 6.87 1.68
C LYS A 80 10.27 8.00 2.56
N ASP A 81 9.42 8.87 3.08
CA ASP A 81 9.84 9.97 3.95
C ASP A 81 10.50 9.43 5.24
N ALA A 82 9.93 8.38 5.83
CA ALA A 82 10.53 7.73 6.99
C ALA A 82 11.90 7.11 6.66
N ILE A 83 12.06 6.48 5.48
CA ILE A 83 13.36 5.96 5.01
C ILE A 83 14.39 7.10 4.87
N ILE A 84 14.00 8.22 4.26
CA ILE A 84 14.87 9.40 4.06
C ILE A 84 15.32 9.98 5.40
N GLU A 85 14.42 10.01 6.39
CA GLU A 85 14.71 10.49 7.74
C GLU A 85 15.44 9.45 8.62
N GLY A 86 15.73 8.26 8.11
CA GLY A 86 16.37 7.18 8.86
C GLY A 86 15.51 6.59 9.98
N ARG A 87 14.19 6.83 9.96
CA ARG A 87 13.23 6.28 10.93
C ARG A 87 12.70 4.95 10.45
N VAL A 88 12.55 4.00 11.36
CA VAL A 88 11.89 2.71 11.06
C VAL A 88 10.42 2.97 10.71
N PRO A 89 9.99 2.69 9.46
CA PRO A 89 8.59 2.84 9.07
C PRO A 89 7.70 1.91 9.89
N ASN A 90 6.49 2.38 10.22
CA ASN A 90 5.54 1.65 11.05
C ASN A 90 4.10 2.03 10.69
N ARG A 91 3.12 1.57 11.48
CA ARG A 91 1.68 1.80 11.25
C ARG A 91 1.29 3.27 11.02
N ARG A 92 2.06 4.25 11.52
CA ARG A 92 1.78 5.68 11.31
C ARG A 92 1.99 6.12 9.86
N CYS A 93 2.72 5.35 9.06
CA CYS A 93 2.87 5.60 7.64
C CYS A 93 1.63 5.17 6.83
N VAL A 94 0.77 4.31 7.38
CA VAL A 94 -0.37 3.73 6.65
C VAL A 94 -1.51 4.74 6.56
N HIS A 95 -1.90 5.08 5.34
CA HIS A 95 -3.06 5.92 5.05
C HIS A 95 -4.32 5.06 4.98
N THR A 96 -5.33 5.39 5.78
CA THR A 96 -6.61 4.67 5.74
C THR A 96 -7.39 5.03 4.48
N ILE A 97 -7.71 4.03 3.65
CA ILE A 97 -8.57 4.19 2.47
C ILE A 97 -10.02 4.04 2.90
N LYS A 98 -10.88 5.01 2.55
CA LYS A 98 -12.32 4.92 2.76
C LYS A 98 -12.98 4.33 1.51
N PHE A 99 -13.24 3.03 1.52
CA PHE A 99 -13.97 2.37 0.45
C PHE A 99 -15.43 2.87 0.39
N GLY A 100 -15.89 3.22 -0.80
CA GLY A 100 -17.28 3.68 -1.03
C GLY A 100 -17.55 5.16 -0.76
N ALA A 101 -16.57 5.93 -0.32
CA ALA A 101 -16.62 7.39 -0.44
C ALA A 101 -16.32 7.74 -1.91
N GLY A 102 -17.36 7.75 -2.75
CA GLY A 102 -17.34 8.57 -3.95
C GLY A 102 -17.41 10.03 -3.50
N ASP A 103 -16.59 10.87 -4.11
CA ASP A 103 -16.86 12.31 -4.14
C ASP A 103 -18.18 12.59 -4.88
#